data_AF-H2ZXJ9-F1
#
_entry.id   AF-H2ZXJ9-F1
#
_cell.length_a   1.000
_cell.length_b   1.000
_cell.length_c   1.000
_cell.angle_alpha   90.00
_cell.angle_beta   90.00
_cell.angle_gamma   90.00
#
_symmetry.space_group_name_H-M   'P 1'
#
loop_
_entity.id
_entity.type
_entity.pdbx_description
1 polymer ?
#
loop_
_entity_poly.entity_id
_entity_poly.type
_entity_poly.pdbx_seq_one_letter_code
_entity_poly.pdbx_strand_id
1 'polypeptide(L)'
;KLNCIRITNIGLVLFQPFHNNVYYPFPSEAPSQHSSCITFQSHPASAPAGMPGACFPAFKFRSRQEPVDWRRISAIDVEKVASELDFITLQENIVNVTFCDVGKERCPYCQNPVDPVLLKMFRLAQLTTEYLLHSQEYLTSSLQALEEKLQASVLEKEQIRKEIENHAEEVKSLKEECKRRKRIITSQQMMIEAGANNYHK
;
A
#
# COMPACT_ATOMS: atom_id res chain seq x y z
N LYS A 1 18.67 -6.76 -12.04
CA LYS A 1 17.76 -7.67 -11.28
C LYS A 1 16.37 -7.06 -11.35
N LEU A 2 15.67 -7.28 -12.47
CA LEU A 2 14.30 -6.82 -12.65
C LEU A 2 13.42 -7.76 -11.81
N ASN A 3 12.79 -7.21 -10.78
CA ASN A 3 11.87 -7.96 -9.95
C ASN A 3 10.75 -8.50 -10.85
N CYS A 4 10.57 -9.81 -10.80
CA CYS A 4 9.46 -10.55 -11.37
C CYS A 4 8.15 -9.81 -11.12
N ILE A 5 7.64 -9.13 -12.16
CA ILE A 5 6.23 -8.80 -12.27
C ILE A 5 5.56 -10.15 -12.52
N ARG A 6 5.24 -10.83 -11.44
CA ARG A 6 4.42 -12.03 -11.44
C ARG A 6 3.03 -11.61 -11.92
N ILE A 7 2.76 -11.80 -13.21
CA ILE A 7 1.40 -11.93 -13.73
C ILE A 7 0.85 -13.27 -13.23
N THR A 8 0.70 -13.41 -11.91
CA THR A 8 0.00 -14.52 -11.29
C THR A 8 -1.06 -13.94 -10.37
N ASN A 9 -1.96 -13.15 -10.97
CA ASN A 9 -3.37 -13.05 -10.59
C ASN A 9 -4.12 -12.11 -11.55
N ILE A 10 -4.25 -12.50 -12.82
CA ILE A 10 -5.39 -12.03 -13.63
C ILE A 10 -6.53 -13.00 -13.30
N GLY A 11 -7.08 -12.84 -12.10
CA GLY A 11 -8.11 -13.68 -11.54
C GLY A 11 -8.87 -12.89 -10.49
N LEU A 12 -9.96 -12.25 -10.91
CA LEU A 12 -10.99 -11.69 -10.01
C LEU A 12 -10.51 -10.69 -8.94
N VAL A 13 -9.99 -9.54 -9.36
CA VAL A 13 -10.08 -8.33 -8.54
C VAL A 13 -10.45 -7.14 -9.43
N LEU A 14 -11.71 -7.12 -9.87
CA LEU A 14 -12.43 -5.86 -10.10
C LEU A 14 -12.72 -5.22 -8.73
N PHE A 15 -11.68 -4.83 -7.98
CA PHE A 15 -11.80 -3.72 -7.04
C PHE A 15 -11.37 -2.49 -7.83
N GLN A 16 -12.31 -1.92 -8.57
CA GLN A 16 -12.11 -0.59 -9.12
C GLN A 16 -12.07 0.40 -7.95
N PRO A 17 -11.02 1.22 -7.77
CA PRO A 17 -11.02 2.29 -6.78
C PRO A 17 -11.82 3.51 -7.29
N PHE A 18 -12.84 3.30 -8.12
CA PHE A 18 -13.57 4.35 -8.81
C PHE A 18 -15.06 4.27 -8.46
N HIS A 19 -15.52 5.26 -7.71
CA HIS A 19 -16.93 5.64 -7.67
C HIS A 19 -17.02 7.07 -8.22
N ASN A 20 -17.82 7.29 -9.27
CA ASN A 20 -18.02 8.61 -9.89
C ASN A 20 -16.74 9.34 -10.40
N ASN A 21 -15.82 8.64 -11.07
CA ASN A 21 -14.59 9.22 -11.64
C ASN A 21 -13.67 9.94 -10.62
N VAL A 22 -13.80 9.63 -9.32
CA VAL A 22 -12.92 10.14 -8.26
C VAL A 22 -12.04 8.99 -7.75
N TYR A 23 -10.72 9.21 -7.75
CA TYR A 23 -9.75 8.34 -7.10
C TYR A 23 -9.87 8.51 -5.59
N TYR A 24 -10.40 7.50 -4.88
CA TYR A 24 -10.41 7.49 -3.42
C TYR A 24 -9.18 6.77 -2.88
N PRO A 25 -8.29 7.44 -2.15
CA PRO A 25 -7.45 6.76 -1.18
C PRO A 25 -8.38 6.24 -0.08
N PHE A 26 -8.31 4.93 0.21
CA PHE A 26 -9.07 4.30 1.29
C PHE A 26 -8.96 5.14 2.58
N PRO A 27 -10.07 5.70 3.09
CA PRO A 27 -10.09 6.27 4.42
C PRO A 27 -9.98 5.09 5.40
N SER A 28 -8.87 5.00 6.11
CA SER A 28 -8.78 4.18 7.32
C SER A 28 -9.86 4.72 8.27
N GLU A 29 -10.87 3.90 8.57
CA GLU A 29 -11.87 4.22 9.59
C GLU A 29 -11.16 4.56 10.90
N ALA A 30 -11.42 5.75 11.42
CA ALA A 30 -11.23 6.08 12.83
C ALA A 30 -12.61 6.42 13.40
N PRO A 31 -12.98 5.92 14.60
CA PRO A 31 -14.30 6.11 15.14
C PRO A 31 -14.52 7.56 15.63
N SER A 32 -15.61 8.15 15.11
CA SER A 32 -16.55 9.12 15.68
C SER A 32 -16.05 10.43 16.32
N GLN A 33 -16.55 11.58 15.82
CA GLN A 33 -17.57 12.41 16.50
C GLN A 33 -17.80 13.81 15.84
N HIS A 34 -19.09 14.13 15.66
CA HIS A 34 -19.74 15.46 15.64
C HIS A 34 -19.70 16.44 14.42
N SER A 35 -20.93 16.76 13.99
CA SER A 35 -21.47 18.07 13.56
C SER A 35 -21.17 18.66 12.17
N SER A 36 -22.24 18.64 11.34
CA SER A 36 -22.81 19.73 10.53
C SER A 36 -21.91 20.68 9.71
N CYS A 37 -22.13 20.70 8.39
CA CYS A 37 -22.54 21.87 7.58
C CYS A 37 -22.05 21.76 6.12
N ILE A 38 -22.94 22.16 5.21
CA ILE A 38 -22.85 22.20 3.75
C ILE A 38 -21.93 23.35 3.31
N THR A 39 -21.17 23.22 2.21
CA THR A 39 -21.01 24.26 1.16
C THR A 39 -20.32 23.67 -0.08
N PHE A 40 -21.03 23.75 -1.21
CA PHE A 40 -20.49 23.65 -2.56
C PHE A 40 -19.71 24.94 -2.87
N GLN A 41 -18.43 24.86 -3.22
CA GLN A 41 -17.81 25.89 -4.03
C GLN A 41 -16.59 25.37 -4.79
N SER A 42 -16.57 25.75 -6.06
CA SER A 42 -15.62 25.43 -7.10
C SER A 42 -14.40 26.37 -7.06
N HIS A 43 -13.24 25.82 -7.44
CA HIS A 43 -11.97 26.44 -7.87
C HIS A 43 -10.73 26.24 -6.96
N PRO A 44 -9.52 26.25 -7.57
CA PRO A 44 -8.43 25.35 -7.21
C PRO A 44 -7.40 26.05 -6.32
N ALA A 45 -7.05 25.44 -5.18
CA ALA A 45 -5.88 25.83 -4.42
C ALA A 45 -5.44 24.72 -3.48
N SER A 46 -4.14 24.44 -3.51
CA SER A 46 -3.33 24.08 -2.34
C SER A 46 -3.71 22.77 -1.64
N ALA A 47 -3.08 21.68 -2.07
CA ALA A 47 -3.03 20.46 -1.27
C ALA A 47 -2.35 20.77 0.09
N PRO A 48 -2.98 20.45 1.23
CA PRO A 48 -2.34 20.61 2.52
C PRO A 48 -1.26 19.54 2.69
N ALA A 49 -0.05 20.00 3.02
CA ALA A 49 1.04 19.17 3.47
C ALA A 49 0.65 18.47 4.77
N GLY A 50 0.67 17.13 4.77
CA GLY A 50 0.32 16.39 5.98
C GLY A 50 0.17 14.88 5.82
N MET A 51 0.97 14.22 4.98
CA MET A 51 1.21 12.77 5.06
C MET A 51 2.58 12.45 4.44
N PRO A 52 3.49 11.72 5.12
CA PRO A 52 4.60 11.07 4.45
C PRO A 52 4.08 9.77 3.81
N GLY A 53 3.08 9.88 2.95
CA GLY A 53 2.65 8.82 2.06
C GLY A 53 3.27 9.13 0.71
N ALA A 54 4.21 8.29 0.28
CA ALA A 54 4.98 8.36 -0.97
C ALA A 54 4.48 9.45 -1.95
N CYS A 55 5.25 10.54 -2.08
CA CYS A 55 5.02 11.55 -3.10
C CYS A 55 5.34 10.92 -4.45
N PHE A 56 4.37 10.20 -5.02
CA PHE A 56 4.51 9.67 -6.37
C PHE A 56 4.54 10.86 -7.33
N PRO A 57 5.51 10.89 -8.26
CA PRO A 57 5.54 11.93 -9.28
C PRO A 57 4.23 11.91 -10.07
N ALA A 58 3.75 13.09 -10.44
CA ALA A 58 2.51 13.22 -11.20
C ALA A 58 2.59 12.41 -12.51
N PHE A 59 1.61 11.53 -12.73
CA PHE A 59 1.54 10.71 -13.93
C PHE A 59 1.43 11.56 -15.19
N LYS A 60 2.25 11.24 -16.19
CA LYS A 60 2.18 11.80 -17.53
C LYS A 60 2.47 10.71 -18.55
N PHE A 61 1.67 10.68 -19.61
CA PHE A 61 1.91 9.76 -20.72
C PHE A 61 3.26 10.05 -21.39
N ARG A 62 4.00 9.00 -21.70
CA ARG A 62 5.28 9.05 -22.40
C ARG A 62 5.06 9.34 -23.89
N SER A 63 6.02 10.05 -24.49
CA SER A 63 6.10 10.17 -25.94
C SER A 63 6.43 8.81 -26.57
N ARG A 64 5.73 8.44 -27.65
CA ARG A 64 5.98 7.19 -28.39
C ARG A 64 6.81 7.50 -29.62
N GLN A 65 8.06 7.07 -29.59
CA GLN A 65 9.05 7.36 -30.65
C GLN A 65 9.75 6.10 -31.16
N GLU A 66 9.52 4.96 -30.50
CA GLU A 66 10.17 3.70 -30.83
C GLU A 66 9.52 3.09 -32.07
N PRO A 67 10.31 2.63 -33.06
CA PRO A 67 9.76 2.01 -34.27
C PRO A 67 9.07 0.68 -33.94
N VAL A 68 8.10 0.29 -34.76
CA VAL A 68 7.43 -1.01 -34.61
C VAL A 68 8.36 -2.13 -35.09
N ASP A 69 8.63 -3.11 -34.23
CA ASP A 69 9.33 -4.35 -34.61
C ASP A 69 8.34 -5.34 -35.24
N TRP A 70 8.08 -5.16 -36.53
CA TRP A 70 7.16 -6.00 -37.30
C TRP A 70 7.56 -7.48 -37.32
N ARG A 71 8.86 -7.77 -37.28
CA ARG A 71 9.36 -9.16 -37.29
C ARG A 71 9.01 -9.87 -35.99
N ARG A 72 9.16 -9.17 -34.87
CA ARG A 72 8.79 -9.70 -33.55
C ARG A 72 7.28 -9.85 -33.44
N ILE A 73 6.51 -8.86 -33.87
CA ILE A 73 5.04 -8.92 -33.82
C ILE A 73 4.49 -10.06 -34.69
N SER A 74 5.03 -10.26 -35.90
CA SER A 74 4.54 -11.31 -36.81
C SER A 74 4.87 -12.73 -36.35
N ALA A 75 5.87 -12.91 -35.47
CA ALA A 75 6.22 -14.20 -34.91
C ALA A 75 5.31 -14.64 -33.75
N ILE A 76 4.46 -13.74 -33.24
CA ILE A 76 3.55 -14.02 -32.12
C ILE A 76 2.28 -14.67 -32.66
N ASP A 77 2.00 -15.88 -32.19
CA ASP A 77 0.72 -16.55 -32.40
C ASP A 77 -0.30 -16.06 -31.35
N VAL A 78 -1.18 -15.15 -31.76
CA VAL A 78 -2.12 -14.48 -30.86
C VAL A 78 -3.20 -15.44 -30.36
N GLU A 79 -3.66 -16.36 -31.21
CA GLU A 79 -4.67 -17.36 -30.86
C GLU A 79 -4.14 -18.33 -29.81
N LYS A 80 -2.89 -18.76 -29.95
CA LYS A 80 -2.21 -19.58 -28.95
C LYS A 80 -2.03 -18.83 -27.63
N VAL A 81 -1.56 -17.58 -27.68
CA VAL A 81 -1.40 -16.75 -26.47
C VAL A 81 -2.73 -16.61 -25.71
N ALA A 82 -3.84 -16.39 -26.43
CA ALA A 82 -5.15 -16.26 -25.84
C ALA A 82 -5.69 -17.58 -25.25
N SER A 83 -5.53 -18.69 -25.97
CA SER A 83 -6.04 -20.00 -25.54
C SER A 83 -5.23 -20.63 -24.41
N GLU A 84 -3.92 -20.44 -24.40
CA GLU A 84 -3.01 -21.00 -23.38
C GLU A 84 -2.74 -20.04 -22.22
N LEU A 85 -3.26 -18.80 -22.28
CA LEU A 85 -2.99 -17.75 -21.32
C LEU A 85 -1.47 -17.52 -21.13
N ASP A 86 -0.73 -17.44 -22.24
CA ASP A 86 0.72 -17.25 -22.23
C ASP A 86 1.07 -15.80 -21.84
N PHE A 87 1.04 -15.57 -20.53
CA PHE A 87 1.39 -14.29 -19.94
C PHE A 87 2.85 -13.93 -20.13
N ILE A 88 3.74 -14.91 -20.36
CA ILE A 88 5.16 -14.64 -20.58
C ILE A 88 5.33 -13.92 -21.90
N THR A 89 4.76 -14.47 -22.97
CA THR A 89 4.77 -13.82 -24.29
C THR A 89 4.12 -12.44 -24.25
N LEU A 90 2.99 -12.27 -23.54
CA LEU A 90 2.37 -10.95 -23.36
C LEU A 90 3.30 -9.96 -22.64
N GLN A 91 3.92 -10.39 -21.54
CA GLN A 91 4.78 -9.53 -20.72
C GLN A 91 6.04 -9.11 -21.44
N GLU A 92 6.64 -10.00 -22.22
CA GLU A 92 7.83 -9.69 -23.02
C GLU A 92 7.54 -8.66 -24.13
N ASN A 93 6.28 -8.51 -24.54
CA ASN A 93 5.88 -7.64 -25.64
C ASN A 93 5.14 -6.37 -25.17
N ILE A 94 4.66 -6.32 -23.93
CA ILE A 94 3.79 -5.25 -23.44
C ILE A 94 4.43 -3.86 -23.56
N VAL A 95 5.73 -3.72 -23.28
CA VAL A 95 6.46 -2.45 -23.40
C VAL A 95 6.51 -2.01 -24.86
N ASN A 96 6.92 -2.90 -25.75
CA ASN A 96 7.08 -2.59 -27.17
C ASN A 96 5.74 -2.17 -27.81
N VAL A 97 4.66 -2.89 -27.51
CA VAL A 97 3.31 -2.56 -28.02
C VAL A 97 2.81 -1.26 -27.41
N THR A 98 3.05 -1.03 -26.13
CA THR A 98 2.58 0.16 -25.43
C THR A 98 3.31 1.42 -25.94
N PHE A 99 4.62 1.38 -26.18
CA PHE A 99 5.42 2.59 -26.43
C PHE A 99 5.87 2.82 -27.88
N CYS A 100 5.49 1.96 -28.83
CA CYS A 100 5.81 2.15 -30.25
C CYS A 100 5.04 3.30 -30.92
N ASP A 101 5.65 3.90 -31.95
CA ASP A 101 5.07 4.93 -32.82
C ASP A 101 4.37 4.30 -34.03
N VAL A 102 3.06 4.08 -33.93
CA VAL A 102 2.25 3.60 -35.05
C VAL A 102 1.85 4.70 -36.04
N GLY A 103 2.03 5.97 -35.68
CA GLY A 103 1.48 7.09 -36.46
C GLY A 103 2.15 7.27 -37.82
N LYS A 104 3.34 6.69 -38.01
CA LYS A 104 4.14 6.77 -39.25
C LYS A 104 4.16 5.47 -40.04
N GLU A 105 3.48 4.44 -39.55
CA GLU A 105 3.49 3.12 -40.18
C GLU A 105 2.66 3.13 -41.46
N ARG A 106 3.13 2.36 -42.45
CA ARG A 106 2.52 2.24 -43.78
C ARG A 106 2.28 0.78 -44.09
N CYS A 107 1.27 0.52 -44.92
CA CYS A 107 1.04 -0.83 -45.42
C CYS A 107 2.29 -1.32 -46.19
N PRO A 108 2.86 -2.49 -45.86
CA PRO A 108 4.07 -2.97 -46.51
C PRO A 108 3.87 -3.26 -48.01
N TYR A 109 2.63 -3.57 -48.43
CA TYR A 109 2.33 -3.95 -49.81
C TYR A 109 2.00 -2.76 -50.72
N CYS A 110 1.24 -1.78 -50.24
CA CYS A 110 0.77 -0.65 -51.05
C CYS A 110 1.30 0.72 -50.62
N GLN A 111 2.08 0.80 -49.54
CA GLN A 111 2.68 2.03 -49.01
C GLN A 111 1.69 3.13 -48.56
N ASN A 112 0.40 2.82 -48.59
CA ASN A 112 -0.66 3.68 -48.07
C ASN A 112 -0.54 3.81 -46.53
N PRO A 113 -0.89 4.99 -45.97
CA PRO A 113 -0.98 5.15 -44.53
C PRO A 113 -2.06 4.23 -43.95
N VAL A 114 -1.88 3.83 -42.70
CA VAL A 114 -2.90 3.09 -41.94
C VAL A 114 -4.14 3.97 -41.75
N ASP A 115 -5.32 3.35 -41.76
CA ASP A 115 -6.58 4.03 -41.52
C ASP A 115 -6.54 4.87 -40.21
N PRO A 116 -6.92 6.16 -40.26
CA PRO A 116 -6.87 7.04 -39.09
C PRO A 116 -7.73 6.58 -37.89
N VAL A 117 -8.84 5.89 -38.13
CA VAL A 117 -9.71 5.35 -37.07
C VAL A 117 -9.03 4.17 -36.39
N LEU A 118 -8.40 3.26 -37.15
CA LEU A 118 -7.60 2.17 -36.60
C LEU A 118 -6.41 2.69 -35.78
N LEU A 119 -5.73 3.73 -36.27
CA LEU A 119 -4.66 4.39 -35.53
C LEU A 119 -5.15 5.00 -34.20
N LYS A 120 -6.34 5.62 -34.18
CA LYS A 120 -6.95 6.13 -32.95
C LYS A 120 -7.30 5.01 -31.99
N MET A 121 -7.87 3.90 -32.48
CA MET A 121 -8.20 2.74 -31.66
C MET A 121 -6.95 2.15 -31.02
N PHE A 122 -5.87 1.98 -31.79
CA PHE A 122 -4.60 1.50 -31.26
C PHE A 122 -3.99 2.49 -30.27
N ARG A 123 -4.02 3.79 -30.57
CA ARG A 123 -3.51 4.82 -29.65
C ARG A 123 -4.26 4.81 -28.32
N LEU A 124 -5.57 4.65 -28.35
CA LEU A 124 -6.38 4.49 -27.13
C LEU A 124 -5.96 3.24 -26.37
N ALA A 125 -5.81 2.10 -27.03
CA ALA A 125 -5.32 0.87 -26.40
C ALA A 125 -3.96 1.08 -25.72
N GLN A 126 -3.00 1.71 -26.38
CA GLN A 126 -1.69 2.02 -25.79
C GLN A 126 -1.79 2.94 -24.56
N LEU A 127 -2.61 4.00 -24.62
CA LEU A 127 -2.81 4.91 -23.48
C LEU A 127 -3.48 4.18 -22.31
N THR A 128 -4.47 3.33 -22.59
CA THR A 128 -5.12 2.48 -21.59
C THR A 128 -4.10 1.53 -20.95
N THR A 129 -3.29 0.82 -21.74
CA THR A 129 -2.27 -0.09 -21.21
C THR A 129 -1.22 0.64 -20.38
N GLU A 130 -0.75 1.81 -20.81
CA GLU A 130 0.20 2.62 -20.05
C GLU A 130 -0.37 3.08 -18.71
N TYR A 131 -1.63 3.52 -18.70
CA TYR A 131 -2.34 3.87 -17.48
C TYR A 131 -2.49 2.68 -16.53
N LEU A 132 -2.81 1.49 -17.06
CA LEU A 132 -2.93 0.27 -16.26
C LEU A 132 -1.58 -0.16 -15.67
N LEU A 133 -0.49 -0.07 -16.43
CA LEU A 133 0.87 -0.35 -15.94
C LEU A 133 1.26 0.60 -14.81
N HIS A 134 1.01 1.91 -14.98
CA HIS A 134 1.28 2.89 -13.93
C HIS A 134 0.43 2.65 -12.68
N SER A 135 -0.86 2.35 -12.86
CA SER A 135 -1.78 2.05 -11.76
C SER A 135 -1.33 0.81 -10.99
N GLN A 136 -0.88 -0.23 -11.69
CA GLN A 136 -0.35 -1.44 -11.07
C GLN A 136 0.90 -1.15 -10.24
N GLU A 137 1.86 -0.39 -10.78
CA GLU A 137 3.08 0.00 -10.05
C GLU A 137 2.75 0.83 -8.80
N TYR A 138 1.86 1.81 -8.94
CA TYR A 138 1.40 2.66 -7.85
C TYR A 138 0.73 1.84 -6.75
N LEU A 139 -0.21 0.95 -7.12
CA LEU A 139 -0.94 0.12 -6.15
C LEU A 139 -0.01 -0.86 -5.46
N THR A 140 0.91 -1.49 -6.19
CA THR A 140 1.89 -2.43 -5.63
C THR A 140 2.78 -1.73 -4.60
N SER A 141 3.30 -0.55 -4.94
CA SER A 141 4.13 0.24 -4.05
C SER A 141 3.36 0.73 -2.82
N SER A 142 2.10 1.11 -3.00
CA SER A 142 1.24 1.55 -1.89
C SER A 142 0.90 0.40 -0.94
N LEU A 143 0.60 -0.79 -1.47
CA LEU A 143 0.39 -2.00 -0.67
C LEU A 143 1.63 -2.36 0.13
N GLN A 144 2.80 -2.37 -0.50
CA GLN A 144 4.06 -2.64 0.19
C GLN A 144 4.30 -1.66 1.35
N ALA A 145 4.11 -0.36 1.12
CA ALA A 145 4.28 0.65 2.17
C ALA A 145 3.29 0.45 3.34
N LEU A 146 2.04 0.05 3.04
CA LEU A 146 1.03 -0.26 4.06
C LEU A 146 1.38 -1.55 4.83
N GLU A 147 1.86 -2.58 4.16
CA GLU A 147 2.32 -3.82 4.80
C GLU A 147 3.51 -3.56 5.73
N GLU A 148 4.50 -2.77 5.30
CA GLU A 148 5.64 -2.37 6.12
C GLU A 148 5.18 -1.59 7.37
N LYS A 149 4.26 -0.64 7.21
CA LYS A 149 3.67 0.11 8.32
C LYS A 149 2.91 -0.79 9.29
N LEU A 150 2.14 -1.75 8.76
CA LEU A 150 1.41 -2.71 9.58
C LEU A 150 2.38 -3.58 10.40
N GLN A 151 3.44 -4.09 9.78
CA GLN A 151 4.47 -4.87 10.47
C GLN A 151 5.16 -4.07 11.58
N ALA A 152 5.51 -2.80 11.31
CA ALA A 152 6.08 -1.92 12.31
C ALA A 152 5.15 -1.71 13.51
N SER A 153 3.85 -1.48 13.26
CA SER A 153 2.84 -1.32 14.31
C SER A 153 2.62 -2.60 15.12
N VAL A 154 2.68 -3.77 14.48
CA VAL A 154 2.60 -5.06 15.17
C VAL A 154 3.78 -5.24 16.13
N LEU A 155 5.00 -4.95 15.68
CA LEU A 155 6.21 -5.03 16.51
C LEU A 155 6.16 -4.06 17.69
N GLU A 156 5.74 -2.81 17.46
CA GLU A 156 5.55 -1.81 18.52
C GLU A 156 4.54 -2.29 19.56
N LYS A 157 3.40 -2.82 19.13
CA LYS A 157 2.37 -3.38 20.02
C LYS A 157 2.90 -4.53 20.87
N GLU A 158 3.72 -5.41 20.29
CA GLU A 158 4.35 -6.52 21.03
C GLU A 158 5.36 -6.02 22.06
N GLN A 159 6.13 -4.99 21.72
CA GLN A 159 7.08 -4.38 22.64
C GLN A 159 6.35 -3.73 23.84
N ILE A 160 5.31 -2.94 23.58
CA ILE A 160 4.49 -2.31 24.63
C ILE A 160 3.83 -3.39 25.51
N ARG A 161 3.36 -4.50 24.93
CA ARG A 161 2.80 -5.61 25.70
C ARG A 161 3.81 -6.19 26.70
N LYS A 162 5.05 -6.43 26.26
CA LYS A 162 6.11 -6.94 27.14
C LYS A 162 6.42 -5.95 28.27
N GLU A 163 6.45 -4.66 27.97
CA GLU A 163 6.65 -3.62 28.99
C GLU A 163 5.53 -3.59 30.02
N ILE A 164 4.27 -3.74 29.60
CA ILE A 164 3.11 -3.86 30.51
C ILE A 164 3.25 -5.09 31.41
N GLU A 165 3.64 -6.24 30.87
CA GLU A 165 3.84 -7.48 31.64
C GLU A 165 4.96 -7.30 32.68
N ASN A 166 6.09 -6.72 32.29
CA ASN A 166 7.21 -6.43 33.20
C ASN A 166 6.80 -5.49 34.35
N HIS A 167 6.10 -4.39 34.03
CA HIS A 167 5.63 -3.45 35.05
C HIS A 167 4.58 -4.09 35.97
N ALA A 168 3.72 -4.98 35.47
CA ALA A 168 2.76 -5.71 36.29
C ALA A 168 3.47 -6.64 37.30
N GLU A 169 4.54 -7.31 36.88
CA GLU A 169 5.37 -8.14 37.77
C GLU A 169 6.11 -7.32 38.82
N GLU A 170 6.69 -6.18 38.43
CA GLU A 170 7.35 -5.25 39.35
C GLU A 170 6.38 -4.72 40.43
N VAL A 171 5.18 -4.29 40.02
CA VAL A 171 4.13 -3.85 40.95
C VAL A 171 3.74 -4.98 41.92
N LYS A 172 3.65 -6.23 41.44
CA LYS A 172 3.35 -7.38 42.29
C LYS A 172 4.46 -7.61 43.32
N SER A 173 5.72 -7.60 42.89
CA SER A 173 6.88 -7.75 43.77
C SER A 173 6.93 -6.67 44.85
N LEU A 174 6.77 -5.40 44.47
CA LEU A 174 6.75 -4.27 45.40
C LEU A 174 5.59 -4.35 46.41
N LYS A 175 4.42 -4.84 45.99
CA LYS A 175 3.28 -5.08 46.89
C LYS A 175 3.60 -6.17 47.91
N GLU A 176 4.26 -7.25 47.51
CA GLU A 176 4.67 -8.33 48.41
C GLU A 176 5.73 -7.85 49.41
N GLU A 177 6.71 -7.06 48.94
CA GLU A 177 7.72 -6.45 49.81
C GLU A 177 7.10 -5.47 50.81
N CYS A 178 6.20 -4.59 50.37
CA CYS A 178 5.44 -3.70 51.26
C CYS A 178 4.70 -4.49 52.35
N LYS A 179 4.02 -5.59 51.98
CA LYS A 179 3.33 -6.47 52.94
C LYS A 179 4.30 -7.13 53.93
N ARG A 180 5.50 -7.51 53.48
CA ARG A 180 6.55 -8.10 54.33
C ARG A 180 7.07 -7.07 55.33
N ARG A 181 7.44 -5.87 54.85
CA ARG A 181 7.93 -4.76 55.69
C ARG A 181 6.89 -4.35 56.74
N LYS A 182 5.60 -4.25 56.37
CA LYS A 182 4.51 -3.99 57.33
C LYS A 182 4.44 -5.03 58.44
N ARG A 183 4.53 -6.32 58.12
CA ARG A 183 4.53 -7.40 59.13
C ARG A 183 5.70 -7.29 60.11
N ILE A 184 6.90 -6.97 59.61
CA ILE A 184 8.10 -6.77 60.44
C ILE A 184 7.88 -5.61 61.41
N ILE A 185 7.41 -4.46 60.91
CA ILE A 185 7.14 -3.28 61.75
C ILE A 185 6.10 -3.58 62.82
N THR A 186 4.98 -4.23 62.48
CA THR A 186 3.96 -4.61 63.47
C THR A 186 4.52 -5.55 64.54
N SER A 187 5.33 -6.54 64.15
CA SER A 187 5.98 -7.45 65.11
C SER A 187 6.96 -6.72 66.02
N GLN A 188 7.76 -5.79 65.50
CA GLN A 188 8.68 -4.97 66.29
C GLN A 188 7.93 -4.09 67.29
N GLN A 189 6.83 -3.46 66.86
CA GLN A 189 5.99 -2.62 67.71
C GLN A 189 5.40 -3.42 68.89
N MET A 190 4.90 -4.63 68.64
CA MET A 190 4.39 -5.52 69.70
C MET A 190 5.48 -5.90 70.72
N MET A 191 6.71 -6.15 70.27
CA MET A 191 7.83 -6.45 71.18
C MET A 191 8.19 -5.25 72.07
N ILE A 192 8.16 -4.03 71.52
CA ILE A 192 8.44 -2.80 72.27
C ILE A 192 7.34 -2.56 73.32
N GLU A 193 6.07 -2.72 72.97
CA GLU A 193 4.94 -2.56 73.90
C GLU A 193 4.94 -3.59 75.03
N ALA A 194 5.23 -4.86 74.72
CA ALA A 194 5.37 -5.90 75.74
C ALA A 194 6.57 -5.66 76.67
N GLY A 195 7.66 -5.09 76.16
CA GLY A 195 8.80 -4.64 76.95
C GLY A 195 8.44 -3.46 77.86
N ALA A 196 7.83 -2.41 77.32
CA ALA A 196 7.43 -1.21 78.05
C ALA A 196 6.44 -1.50 79.20
N ASN A 197 5.48 -2.41 78.98
CA ASN A 197 4.52 -2.83 80.01
C ASN A 197 5.16 -3.62 81.16
N ASN A 198 6.34 -4.21 80.98
CA ASN A 198 7.08 -4.90 82.05
C ASN A 198 7.90 -3.94 82.94
N TYR A 199 8.14 -2.69 82.52
CA TYR A 199 8.90 -1.69 83.31
C TYR A 199 8.02 -0.75 84.16
N HIS A 200 6.69 -0.91 84.14
CA HIS A 200 5.73 -0.07 84.86
C HIS A 200 5.02 -0.78 86.03
N LYS A 201 5.67 -1.76 86.65
CA LYS A 201 5.16 -2.49 87.82
C LYS A 201 6.09 -2.38 89.03
#